data_AF-A0A534RMW0-F1
#
_entry.id   AF-A0A534RMW0-F1
#
_cell.length_a   1.000
_cell.length_b   1.000
_cell.length_c   1.000
_cell.angle_alpha   90.00
_cell.angle_beta   90.00
_cell.angle_gamma   90.00
#
_symmetry.space_group_name_H-M   'P 1'
#
loop_
_entity.id
_entity.type
_entity.pdbx_description
1 polymer ?
#
loop_
_entity_poly.entity_id
_entity_poly.type
_entity_poly.pdbx_seq_one_letter_code
_entity_poly.pdbx_strand_id
1 'polypeptide(L)'
;MDRDYELQTHQAEDRHWWYRGRRRVLERVIAALALPEQARILDAGCGSGRNMIELARRGTVTGVEVSDTSAGLARARQAGEVISGSVLQMP
;
A
#
# COMPACT_ATOMS: atom_id res chain seq x y z
N MET A 1 -0.02 16.83 -5.25
CA MET A 1 1.39 16.91 -4.81
C MET A 1 2.25 16.91 -6.07
N ASP A 2 3.46 17.46 -6.03
CA ASP A 2 4.32 17.49 -7.23
C ASP A 2 4.71 16.05 -7.60
N ARG A 3 4.55 15.69 -8.88
CA ARG A 3 4.81 14.36 -9.41
C ARG A 3 6.24 13.91 -9.19
N ASP A 4 7.20 14.82 -9.37
CA ASP A 4 8.61 14.50 -9.23
C ASP A 4 8.97 14.22 -7.77
N TYR A 5 8.34 14.94 -6.84
CA TYR A 5 8.48 14.69 -5.40
C TYR A 5 7.89 13.32 -5.00
N GLU A 6 6.71 12.97 -5.53
CA GLU A 6 6.12 11.65 -5.31
C GLU A 6 7.06 10.53 -5.79
N LEU A 7 7.60 10.66 -7.01
CA LEU A 7 8.51 9.67 -7.58
C LEU A 7 9.81 9.54 -6.77
N GLN A 8 10.42 10.64 -6.34
CA GLN A 8 11.60 10.61 -5.47
C GLN A 8 11.31 9.90 -4.14
N THR A 9 10.15 10.19 -3.54
CA THR A 9 9.70 9.56 -2.29
C THR A 9 9.54 8.06 -2.46
N HIS A 10 8.92 7.62 -3.56
CA HIS A 10 8.70 6.20 -3.87
C HIS A 10 9.99 5.45 -4.21
N GLN A 11 10.97 6.11 -4.84
CA GLN A 11 12.30 5.52 -5.05
C GLN A 11 13.04 5.30 -3.72
N ALA A 12 12.90 6.22 -2.78
CA ALA A 12 13.47 6.10 -1.45
C ALA A 12 12.76 5.02 -0.61
N GLU A 13 11.48 4.77 -0.84
CA GLU A 13 10.64 3.87 -0.05
C GLU A 13 11.23 2.45 0.11
N ASP A 14 11.91 1.94 -0.90
CA ASP A 14 12.47 0.58 -0.87
C ASP A 14 13.79 0.49 -0.12
N ARG A 15 14.58 1.57 -0.12
CA ARG A 15 15.98 1.56 0.33
C ARG A 15 16.20 2.31 1.62
N HIS A 16 15.43 3.36 1.87
CA HIS A 16 15.66 4.27 2.99
C HIS A 16 15.27 3.62 4.33
N TRP A 17 16.13 3.79 5.33
CA TRP A 17 16.06 3.08 6.61
C TRP A 17 14.72 3.26 7.32
N TRP A 18 14.13 4.47 7.25
CA TRP A 18 12.83 4.79 7.85
C TRP A 18 11.72 3.85 7.35
N TYR A 19 11.59 3.69 6.03
CA TYR A 19 10.54 2.85 5.45
C TYR A 19 10.76 1.37 5.75
N ARG A 20 12.01 0.90 5.75
CA ARG A 20 12.34 -0.47 6.15
C ARG A 20 11.99 -0.74 7.61
N GLY A 21 12.35 0.18 8.50
CA GLY A 21 12.03 0.09 9.93
C GLY A 21 10.52 0.12 10.17
N ARG A 22 9.81 1.08 9.58
CA ARG A 22 8.36 1.22 9.67
C ARG A 22 7.64 -0.05 9.20
N ARG A 23 8.02 -0.62 8.05
CA ARG A 23 7.45 -1.88 7.56
C ARG A 23 7.63 -3.03 8.54
N ARG A 24 8.81 -3.14 9.19
CA ARG A 24 9.04 -4.19 10.19
C ARG A 24 8.14 -4.05 11.42
N VAL A 25 7.82 -2.82 11.83
CA VAL A 25 6.85 -2.58 12.91
C VAL A 25 5.43 -2.95 12.46
N LEU A 26 5.01 -2.49 11.27
CA LEU A 26 3.70 -2.82 10.71
C LEU A 26 3.49 -4.33 10.57
N GLU A 27 4.48 -5.04 10.05
CA GLU A 27 4.43 -6.51 9.92
C GLU A 27 4.17 -7.21 11.26
N ARG A 28 4.82 -6.75 12.33
CA ARG A 28 4.62 -7.33 13.67
C ARG A 28 3.22 -7.07 14.21
N VAL A 29 2.71 -5.85 14.01
CA VAL A 29 1.36 -5.49 14.45
C VAL A 29 0.31 -6.29 13.67
N ILE A 30 0.44 -6.35 12.34
CA ILE A 30 -0.48 -7.08 11.48
C ILE A 30 -0.42 -8.59 11.76
N ALA A 31 0.77 -9.16 11.98
CA ALA A 31 0.92 -10.59 12.30
C ALA A 31 0.28 -10.99 13.63
N ALA A 32 0.13 -10.04 14.57
CA ALA A 32 -0.56 -10.28 15.84
C ALA A 32 -2.09 -10.22 15.70
N LEU A 33 -2.62 -9.77 14.56
CA LEU A 33 -4.06 -9.79 14.29
C LEU A 33 -4.47 -11.23 13.95
N ALA A 34 -5.55 -11.70 14.58
CA ALA A 34 -6.19 -12.97 14.23
C ALA A 34 -7.04 -12.82 12.97
N LEU A 35 -6.39 -12.53 11.84
CA LEU A 35 -7.08 -12.41 10.55
C LEU A 35 -7.64 -13.76 10.11
N PRO A 36 -8.84 -13.81 9.50
CA PRO A 36 -9.35 -15.02 8.89
C PRO A 36 -8.49 -15.42 7.68
N GLU A 37 -8.49 -16.72 7.34
CA GLU A 37 -7.67 -17.31 6.26
C GLU A 37 -7.90 -16.66 4.88
N GLN A 38 -9.08 -16.07 4.67
CA GLN A 38 -9.46 -15.36 3.44
C GLN A 38 -9.84 -13.90 3.73
N ALA A 39 -9.02 -13.20 4.51
CA ALA A 39 -9.27 -11.80 4.83
C ALA A 39 -9.39 -10.95 3.57
N ARG A 40 -10.40 -10.08 3.54
CA ARG A 40 -10.50 -8.99 2.56
C ARG A 40 -9.90 -7.75 3.19
N ILE A 41 -8.85 -7.21 2.60
CA ILE A 41 -8.02 -6.16 3.18
C ILE A 41 -8.12 -4.91 2.31
N LEU A 42 -8.40 -3.77 2.92
CA LEU A 42 -8.35 -2.46 2.27
C LEU A 42 -7.08 -1.73 2.70
N ASP A 43 -6.23 -1.35 1.74
CA ASP A 43 -5.13 -0.39 1.94
C ASP A 43 -5.62 1.01 1.54
N ALA A 44 -6.09 1.76 2.54
CA ALA A 44 -6.72 3.08 2.36
C ALA A 44 -5.65 4.17 2.22
N GLY A 45 -5.51 4.73 1.01
CA GLY A 45 -4.37 5.60 0.67
C GLY A 45 -3.11 4.77 0.43
N CYS A 46 -3.20 3.78 -0.47
CA CYS A 46 -2.16 2.77 -0.64
C CYS A 46 -0.84 3.33 -1.19
N GLY A 47 -0.83 4.56 -1.69
CA GLY A 47 0.34 5.21 -2.26
C GLY A 47 0.93 4.38 -3.39
N SER A 48 2.22 4.07 -3.31
CA SER A 48 2.90 3.23 -4.29
C SER A 48 2.44 1.76 -4.26
N GLY A 49 1.65 1.34 -3.29
CA GLY A 49 1.25 -0.07 -3.10
C GLY A 49 2.35 -0.94 -2.48
N ARG A 50 3.42 -0.36 -1.90
CA ARG A 50 4.51 -1.16 -1.32
C ARG A 50 4.06 -2.04 -0.14
N ASN A 51 3.17 -1.54 0.71
CA ASN A 51 2.64 -2.32 1.83
C ASN A 51 1.66 -3.40 1.36
N MET A 52 0.95 -3.17 0.25
CA MET A 52 0.04 -4.16 -0.34
C MET A 52 0.73 -5.50 -0.64
N ILE A 53 2.02 -5.50 -0.99
CA ILE A 53 2.78 -6.75 -1.26
C ILE A 53 2.75 -7.69 -0.04
N GLU A 54 2.95 -7.16 1.16
CA GLU A 54 2.96 -8.00 2.36
C GLU A 54 1.54 -8.31 2.84
N LEU A 55 0.59 -7.36 2.68
CA LEU A 55 -0.82 -7.59 2.96
C LEU A 55 -1.41 -8.71 2.08
N ALA A 56 -1.00 -8.80 0.81
CA ALA A 56 -1.42 -9.83 -0.12
C ALA A 56 -1.03 -11.26 0.31
N ARG A 57 -0.01 -11.40 1.18
CA ARG A 57 0.35 -12.70 1.77
C ARG A 57 -0.66 -13.17 2.84
N ARG A 58 -1.55 -12.28 3.27
CA ARG A 58 -2.46 -12.48 4.41
C ARG A 58 -3.94 -12.47 4.00
N GLY A 59 -4.23 -12.26 2.72
CA GLY A 59 -5.58 -12.19 2.18
C GLY A 59 -5.64 -11.46 0.84
N THR A 60 -6.85 -11.21 0.37
CA THR A 60 -7.11 -10.44 -0.86
C THR A 60 -7.07 -8.96 -0.54
N VAL A 61 -6.15 -8.23 -1.16
CA VAL A 61 -5.97 -6.78 -0.92
C VAL A 61 -6.56 -5.95 -2.06
N THR A 62 -7.27 -4.88 -1.68
CA THR A 62 -7.69 -3.80 -2.57
C THR A 62 -7.07 -2.49 -2.04
N GLY A 63 -6.44 -1.72 -2.92
CA GLY A 63 -5.90 -0.40 -2.62
C GLY A 63 -6.80 0.71 -3.16
N VAL A 64 -6.90 1.81 -2.43
CA VAL A 64 -7.52 3.06 -2.92
C VAL A 64 -6.47 4.16 -2.86
N GLU A 65 -6.25 4.86 -3.97
CA GLU A 65 -5.26 5.93 -4.07
C GLU A 65 -5.78 7.07 -4.94
N VAL A 66 -5.54 8.32 -4.50
CA VAL A 66 -6.02 9.53 -5.19
C VAL A 66 -5.02 10.03 -6.23
N SER A 67 -3.71 9.80 -6.03
CA SER A 67 -2.68 10.15 -7.00
C SER A 67 -2.59 9.11 -8.11
N ASP A 68 -2.85 9.53 -9.34
CA ASP A 68 -2.68 8.67 -10.53
C ASP A 68 -1.25 8.14 -10.70
N THR A 69 -0.25 8.94 -10.31
CA THR A 69 1.16 8.53 -10.38
C THR A 69 1.41 7.38 -9.39
N SER A 70 0.96 7.54 -8.15
CA SER A 70 1.13 6.53 -7.10
C SER A 70 0.31 5.28 -7.40
N ALA A 71 -0.94 5.44 -7.87
CA ALA A 71 -1.80 4.34 -8.30
C ALA A 71 -1.19 3.55 -9.47
N GLY A 72 -0.53 4.21 -10.42
CA GLY A 72 0.22 3.55 -11.49
C GLY A 72 1.33 2.65 -10.96
N LEU A 73 2.13 3.13 -10.00
CA LEU A 73 3.17 2.33 -9.34
C LEU A 73 2.58 1.17 -8.53
N ALA A 74 1.44 1.38 -7.86
CA ALA A 74 0.74 0.34 -7.11
C ALA A 74 0.24 -0.78 -8.03
N ARG A 75 -0.38 -0.44 -9.15
CA ARG A 75 -0.81 -1.42 -10.17
C ARG A 75 0.36 -2.22 -10.72
N ALA A 76 1.50 -1.56 -10.97
CA ALA A 76 2.71 -2.22 -11.47
C ALA A 76 3.29 -3.27 -10.51
N ARG A 77 3.00 -3.18 -9.20
CA ARG A 77 3.41 -4.19 -8.21
C ARG A 77 2.57 -5.47 -8.25
N GLN A 78 1.41 -5.44 -8.90
CA GLN A 78 0.51 -6.59 -9.06
C GLN A 78 0.16 -7.31 -7.75
N ALA A 79 0.11 -6.57 -6.64
CA ALA A 79 -0.19 -7.12 -5.32
C ALA A 79 -1.71 -7.31 -5.07
N GLY A 80 -2.55 -6.60 -5.82
CA GLY A 80 -4.00 -6.62 -5.70
C GLY A 80 -4.65 -5.58 -6.61
N GLU A 81 -5.96 -5.44 -6.50
CA GLU A 81 -6.71 -4.41 -7.24
C GLU A 81 -6.38 -3.02 -6.70
N VAL A 82 -6.27 -2.01 -7.59
CA VAL A 82 -6.05 -0.62 -7.20
C VAL A 82 -7.08 0.28 -7.87
N ILE A 83 -7.90 0.90 -7.04
CA ILE A 83 -8.96 1.83 -7.43
C ILE A 83 -8.41 3.25 -7.31
N SER A 84 -8.47 4.01 -8.41
CA SER A 84 -8.20 5.45 -8.36
C SER A 84 -9.40 6.13 -7.70
N GLY A 85 -9.21 6.75 -6.55
CA GLY A 85 -10.30 7.36 -5.80
C GLY A 85 -9.88 7.93 -4.45
N SER A 86 -10.77 8.73 -3.86
CA SER A 86 -10.59 9.25 -2.52
C SER A 86 -11.27 8.34 -1.50
N VAL A 87 -10.52 7.95 -0.46
CA VAL A 87 -11.09 7.22 0.69
C VAL A 87 -12.17 8.01 1.41
N LEU A 88 -12.18 9.34 1.27
CA LEU A 88 -13.20 10.24 1.84
C LEU A 88 -14.53 10.23 1.08
N GLN A 89 -14.56 9.60 -0.11
CA GLN A 89 -15.72 9.52 -0.98
C GLN A 89 -16.16 8.06 -1.20
N MET A 90 -15.68 7.14 -0.37
CA MET A 90 -16.16 5.76 -0.36
C MET A 90 -17.61 5.72 0.16
N PRO A 91 -18.45 4.81 -0.37
CA PRO A 91 -19.85 4.69 0.01
C PRO A 91 -20.05 4.31 1.49
#